data_AF-A0A4U8S759-F1
#
_entry.id   AF-A0A4U8S759-F1
#
_cell.length_a   1.000
_cell.length_b   1.000
_cell.length_c   1.000
_cell.angle_alpha   90.00
_cell.angle_beta   90.00
_cell.angle_gamma   90.00
#
_symmetry.space_group_name_H-M   'P 1'
#
loop_
_entity.id
_entity.type
_entity.pdbx_description
1 polymer ?
#
loop_
_entity_poly.entity_id
_entity_poly.type
_entity_poly.pdbx_seq_one_letter_code
_entity_poly.pdbx_strand_id
1 'polypeptide(L)'
;MKVLLLENVQGLGKKGEIVEVKDGYGQNFLIAKGKAQHATNEVINKYKAQVRKQQEIEALEIAELHQMKNVLEQLMLVLHKKVGANDTLFGSITKEEIAAEIEKQTKMKIDKKHLEIPVAIKHLGQFQVLIKLGHGIHTTLNVEVKAQG
;
A
#
# COMPACT_ATOMS: atom_id res chain seq x y z
N MET A 1 3.51 -12.44 -38.37
CA MET A 1 2.46 -11.55 -37.81
C MET A 1 2.99 -10.72 -36.64
N LYS A 2 2.39 -9.54 -36.41
CA LYS A 2 2.67 -8.70 -35.22
C LYS A 2 1.63 -8.94 -34.13
N VAL A 3 2.09 -9.15 -32.90
CA VAL A 3 1.23 -9.38 -31.74
C VAL A 3 1.63 -8.48 -30.59
N LEU A 4 0.64 -8.02 -29.83
CA LEU A 4 0.81 -7.30 -28.57
C LEU A 4 0.78 -8.33 -27.43
N LEU A 5 1.87 -8.44 -26.66
CA LEU A 5 1.93 -9.34 -25.52
C LEU A 5 1.06 -8.82 -24.37
N LEU A 6 0.22 -9.68 -23.81
CA LEU A 6 -0.63 -9.36 -22.64
C LEU A 6 -0.01 -9.82 -21.32
N GLU A 7 1.02 -10.66 -21.38
CA GLU A 7 1.83 -11.09 -20.25
C GLU A 7 3.31 -11.19 -20.63
N ASN A 8 4.17 -11.39 -19.64
CA ASN A 8 5.59 -11.63 -19.90
C ASN A 8 5.77 -13.03 -20.51
N VAL A 9 6.45 -13.10 -21.66
CA VAL A 9 6.76 -14.37 -22.33
C VAL A 9 8.27 -14.54 -22.38
N GLN A 10 8.77 -15.54 -21.65
CA GLN A 10 10.19 -15.84 -21.57
C GLN A 10 10.78 -16.06 -22.97
N GLY A 11 11.87 -15.36 -23.27
CA GLY A 11 12.56 -15.44 -24.56
C GLY A 11 11.87 -14.69 -25.71
N LEU A 12 10.76 -13.99 -25.47
CA LEU A 12 10.05 -13.22 -26.49
C LEU A 12 9.91 -11.74 -26.14
N GLY A 13 9.46 -11.41 -24.92
CA GLY A 13 9.25 -10.02 -24.52
C GLY A 13 8.43 -9.86 -23.26
N LYS A 14 8.24 -8.61 -22.84
CA LYS A 14 7.44 -8.23 -21.67
C LYS A 14 5.99 -7.89 -22.05
N LYS A 15 5.12 -7.91 -21.06
CA LYS A 15 3.73 -7.44 -21.18
C LYS A 15 3.69 -6.02 -21.76
N GLY A 16 2.88 -5.83 -22.79
CA GLY A 16 2.70 -4.56 -23.48
C GLY A 16 3.65 -4.31 -24.66
N GLU A 17 4.61 -5.20 -24.89
CA GLU A 17 5.50 -5.11 -26.05
C GLU A 17 4.82 -5.66 -27.30
N ILE A 18 5.10 -5.01 -28.43
CA ILE A 18 4.69 -5.48 -29.75
C ILE A 18 5.86 -6.26 -30.34
N VAL A 19 5.64 -7.53 -30.61
CA VAL A 19 6.66 -8.44 -31.15
C VAL A 19 6.19 -9.06 -32.46
N GLU A 20 7.15 -9.35 -33.33
CA GLU A 20 6.90 -10.04 -34.58
C GLU A 20 7.22 -11.52 -34.43
N VAL A 21 6.25 -12.37 -34.77
CA VAL A 21 6.33 -13.82 -34.60
C VAL A 21 5.83 -14.54 -35.84
N LYS A 22 6.21 -15.82 -35.98
CA LYS A 22 5.64 -16.71 -37.00
C LYS A 22 4.14 -16.89 -36.76
N ASP A 23 3.36 -16.93 -37.83
CA ASP A 23 1.89 -16.90 -37.76
C ASP A 23 1.31 -18.06 -36.95
N GLY A 24 1.83 -19.28 -37.16
CA GLY A 24 1.40 -20.44 -36.39
C GLY A 24 1.70 -20.34 -34.90
N TYR A 25 2.84 -19.75 -34.51
CA TYR A 25 3.17 -19.55 -33.11
C TYR A 25 2.32 -18.44 -32.47
N GLY A 26 2.07 -17.36 -33.20
CA GLY A 26 1.19 -16.28 -32.76
C GLY A 26 -0.25 -16.75 -32.55
N GLN A 27 -0.85 -17.41 -33.53
CA GLN A 27 -2.25 -17.84 -33.45
C GLN A 27 -2.46 -19.05 -32.54
N ASN A 28 -1.75 -20.15 -32.78
CA ASN A 28 -2.04 -21.43 -32.13
C ASN A 28 -1.50 -21.50 -30.69
N PHE A 29 -0.59 -20.61 -30.31
CA PHE A 29 -0.01 -20.60 -28.97
C PHE A 29 -0.25 -19.29 -28.23
N LEU A 30 0.22 -18.15 -28.74
CA LEU A 30 0.13 -16.90 -27.98
C LEU A 30 -1.31 -16.40 -27.83
N ILE A 31 -2.05 -16.32 -28.94
CA ILE A 31 -3.44 -15.81 -28.95
C ILE A 31 -4.39 -16.86 -28.38
N ALA A 32 -4.28 -18.13 -28.80
CA ALA A 32 -5.12 -19.22 -28.29
C ALA A 32 -5.01 -19.42 -26.77
N LYS A 33 -3.84 -19.13 -26.17
CA LYS A 33 -3.63 -19.17 -24.71
C LYS A 33 -3.85 -17.82 -24.01
N GLY A 34 -4.31 -16.79 -24.72
CA GLY A 34 -4.56 -15.46 -24.15
C GLY A 34 -3.31 -14.69 -23.74
N LYS A 35 -2.13 -15.09 -24.21
CA LYS A 35 -0.83 -14.46 -23.91
C LYS A 35 -0.55 -13.23 -24.76
N ALA A 36 -1.22 -13.12 -25.91
CA ALA A 36 -1.07 -11.99 -26.82
C ALA A 36 -2.38 -11.71 -27.57
N GLN A 37 -2.48 -10.53 -28.18
CA GLN A 37 -3.52 -10.17 -29.14
C GLN A 37 -2.89 -9.72 -30.46
N HIS A 38 -3.67 -9.71 -31.55
CA HIS A 38 -3.22 -9.08 -32.79
C HIS A 38 -2.89 -7.61 -32.53
N ALA A 39 -1.72 -7.17 -32.99
CA ALA A 39 -1.27 -5.78 -32.84
C ALA A 39 -1.95 -4.86 -33.87
N THR A 40 -3.28 -4.79 -33.83
CA THR A 40 -4.03 -3.80 -34.61
C THR A 40 -3.96 -2.43 -33.95
N ASN A 41 -4.13 -1.35 -34.72
CA ASN A 41 -4.12 0.02 -34.17
C ASN A 41 -5.16 0.19 -33.05
N GLU A 42 -6.34 -0.43 -33.20
CA GLU A 42 -7.39 -0.40 -32.19
C GLU A 42 -6.95 -1.08 -30.88
N VAL A 43 -6.39 -2.29 -30.96
CA VAL A 43 -5.90 -3.03 -29.79
C VAL A 43 -4.77 -2.29 -29.09
N ILE A 44 -3.83 -1.73 -29.86
CA ILE A 44 -2.72 -0.94 -29.33
C ILE A 44 -3.22 0.30 -28.60
N ASN A 45 -4.15 1.05 -29.20
CA ASN A 45 -4.71 2.26 -28.60
C ASN A 45 -5.53 1.95 -27.34
N LYS A 46 -6.32 0.87 -27.37
CA LYS A 46 -7.08 0.40 -26.20
C LYS A 46 -6.15 0.00 -25.05
N TYR A 47 -5.07 -0.72 -25.35
CA TYR A 47 -4.08 -1.10 -24.35
C TYR A 47 -3.38 0.12 -23.75
N LYS A 48 -2.95 1.08 -24.58
CA LYS A 48 -2.35 2.34 -24.10
C LYS A 48 -3.31 3.13 -23.20
N ALA A 49 -4.58 3.24 -23.57
CA ALA A 49 -5.59 3.91 -22.75
C ALA A 49 -5.80 3.19 -21.41
N GLN A 50 -5.83 1.86 -21.41
CA GLN A 50 -5.93 1.07 -20.18
C GLN A 50 -4.71 1.25 -19.27
N VAL A 51 -3.49 1.20 -19.83
CA VAL A 51 -2.24 1.42 -19.08
C VAL A 51 -2.24 2.82 -18.47
N ARG A 52 -2.57 3.85 -19.27
CA ARG A 52 -2.64 5.22 -18.77
C ARG A 52 -3.63 5.37 -17.63
N LYS A 53 -4.84 4.81 -17.78
CA LYS A 53 -5.85 4.84 -16.71
C LYS A 53 -5.36 4.14 -15.44
N GLN A 54 -4.68 3.00 -15.58
CA GLN A 54 -4.12 2.28 -14.42
C GLN A 54 -3.03 3.11 -13.73
N GLN A 55 -2.16 3.75 -14.50
CA GLN A 55 -1.12 4.64 -13.98
C GLN A 55 -1.70 5.88 -13.28
N GLU A 56 -2.77 6.46 -13.82
CA GLU A 56 -3.48 7.58 -13.19
C GLU A 56 -4.09 7.16 -11.85
N ILE A 57 -4.71 5.98 -11.77
CA ILE A 57 -5.24 5.44 -10.51
C ILE A 57 -4.12 5.20 -9.49
N GLU A 58 -3.05 4.52 -9.90
CA GLU A 58 -1.90 4.22 -9.03
C GLU A 58 -1.23 5.52 -8.52
N ALA A 59 -1.10 6.53 -9.38
CA ALA A 59 -0.56 7.83 -8.99
C ALA A 59 -1.45 8.55 -7.97
N LEU A 60 -2.78 8.45 -8.11
CA LEU A 60 -3.72 9.00 -7.13
C LEU A 60 -3.62 8.27 -5.78
N GLU A 61 -3.60 6.94 -5.78
CA GLU A 61 -3.43 6.14 -4.57
C GLU A 61 -2.11 6.50 -3.86
N ILE A 62 -1.00 6.59 -4.59
CA ILE A 62 0.31 7.00 -4.03
C ILE A 62 0.23 8.42 -3.44
N ALA A 63 -0.43 9.36 -4.13
CA ALA A 63 -0.60 10.72 -3.63
C ALA A 63 -1.41 10.76 -2.32
N GLU A 64 -2.49 9.98 -2.22
CA GLU A 64 -3.29 9.86 -1.00
C GLU A 64 -2.47 9.26 0.15
N LEU A 65 -1.65 8.24 -0.11
CA LEU A 65 -0.74 7.66 0.90
C LEU A 65 0.31 8.67 1.38
N HIS A 66 0.83 9.53 0.49
CA HIS A 66 1.73 10.62 0.87
C HIS A 66 1.03 11.69 1.73
N GLN A 67 -0.22 12.04 1.42
CA GLN A 67 -1.00 12.95 2.25
C GLN A 67 -1.24 12.34 3.64
N MET A 68 -1.66 11.08 3.69
CA MET A 68 -1.85 10.34 4.95
C MET A 68 -0.55 10.31 5.77
N LYS A 69 0.58 10.03 5.13
CA LYS A 69 1.91 10.08 5.76
C LYS A 69 2.14 11.42 6.45
N ASN A 70 1.97 12.54 5.75
CA ASN A 70 2.25 13.86 6.29
C ASN A 70 1.37 14.17 7.52
N VAL A 71 0.08 13.81 7.47
CA VAL A 71 -0.83 13.97 8.60
C VAL A 71 -0.38 13.13 9.80
N LEU A 72 0.01 11.88 9.58
CA LEU A 72 0.45 10.98 10.64
C LEU A 72 1.80 11.38 11.27
N GLU A 73 2.74 11.94 10.50
CA GLU A 73 4.02 12.43 11.04
C GLU A 73 3.84 13.64 11.96
N GLN A 74 2.86 14.49 11.67
CA GLN A 74 2.55 15.66 12.47
C GLN A 74 1.59 15.37 13.63
N LEU A 75 0.92 14.22 13.61
CA LEU A 75 -0.03 13.83 14.64
C LEU A 75 0.72 13.39 15.90
N MET A 76 0.31 13.95 17.03
CA MET A 76 0.69 13.48 18.36
C MET A 76 -0.50 12.79 19.00
N LEU A 77 -0.46 11.46 19.06
CA LEU A 77 -1.55 10.65 19.58
C LEU A 77 -1.47 10.54 21.10
N VAL A 78 -2.42 11.13 21.83
CA VAL A 78 -2.46 11.05 23.29
C VAL A 78 -3.39 9.91 23.74
N LEU A 79 -2.84 8.90 24.41
CA LEU A 79 -3.59 7.78 24.97
C LEU A 79 -3.65 7.88 26.50
N HIS A 80 -4.86 7.76 27.04
CA HIS A 80 -5.09 7.78 28.49
C HIS A 80 -5.29 6.36 29.00
N LYS A 81 -4.52 5.97 30.02
CA LYS A 81 -4.61 4.64 30.63
C LYS A 81 -4.42 4.69 32.14
N LYS A 82 -5.09 3.76 32.83
CA LYS A 82 -4.89 3.54 34.26
C LYS A 82 -3.47 3.03 34.53
N VAL A 83 -2.82 3.64 35.51
CA VAL A 83 -1.46 3.31 35.95
C VAL A 83 -1.48 2.74 37.35
N GLY A 84 -0.61 1.76 37.58
CA GLY A 84 -0.31 1.19 38.88
C GLY A 84 0.87 1.89 39.54
N ALA A 85 1.53 1.20 40.47
CA ALA A 85 2.75 1.72 41.10
C ALA A 85 3.87 1.94 40.07
N ASN A 86 4.72 2.94 40.31
CA ASN A 86 5.89 3.27 39.48
C ASN A 86 5.56 3.52 37.99
N ASP A 87 4.51 4.29 37.69
CA ASP A 87 4.14 4.71 36.32
C ASP A 87 3.97 3.56 35.31
N THR A 88 3.69 2.37 35.81
CA THR A 88 3.50 1.17 34.99
C THR A 88 2.03 1.02 34.65
N LEU A 89 1.73 0.81 33.38
CA LEU A 89 0.38 0.63 32.89
C LEU A 89 -0.21 -0.70 33.39
N PHE A 90 -1.52 -0.69 33.70
CA PHE A 90 -2.27 -1.94 33.84
C PHE A 90 -2.48 -2.55 32.45
N GLY A 91 -1.48 -3.29 31.98
CA GLY A 91 -1.44 -3.89 30.64
C GLY A 91 -0.44 -3.20 29.71
N SER A 92 -0.65 -3.32 28.40
CA SER A 92 0.15 -2.64 27.37
C SER A 92 -0.75 -1.99 26.34
N ILE A 93 -0.28 -0.91 25.72
CA ILE A 93 -0.95 -0.35 24.54
C ILE A 93 -0.85 -1.35 23.39
N THR A 94 -1.99 -1.67 22.77
CA THR A 94 -2.07 -2.59 21.63
C THR A 94 -2.19 -1.84 20.31
N LYS A 95 -1.92 -2.53 19.20
CA LYS A 95 -2.05 -1.95 17.85
C LYS A 95 -3.51 -1.57 17.55
N GLU A 96 -4.46 -2.35 18.06
CA GLU A 96 -5.90 -2.09 17.95
C GLU A 96 -6.29 -0.76 18.59
N GLU A 97 -5.75 -0.46 19.78
CA GLU A 97 -6.03 0.79 20.49
C GLU A 97 -5.47 2.00 19.74
N ILE A 98 -4.26 1.88 19.21
CA ILE A 98 -3.63 2.92 18.40
C ILE A 98 -4.42 3.16 17.12
N ALA A 99 -4.77 2.11 16.39
CA ALA A 99 -5.57 2.22 15.16
C ALA A 99 -6.93 2.89 15.42
N ALA A 100 -7.63 2.49 16.48
CA ALA A 100 -8.92 3.07 16.85
C ALA A 100 -8.80 4.55 17.22
N GLU A 101 -7.74 4.95 17.93
CA GLU A 101 -7.55 6.35 18.31
C GLU A 101 -7.15 7.23 17.12
N ILE A 102 -6.32 6.71 16.20
CA ILE A 102 -6.04 7.39 14.92
C ILE A 102 -7.33 7.62 14.15
N GLU A 103 -8.20 6.61 14.02
CA GLU A 103 -9.48 6.73 13.31
C GLU A 103 -10.39 7.77 13.98
N LYS A 104 -10.44 7.82 15.32
CA LYS A 104 -11.25 8.84 16.02
C LYS A 104 -10.78 10.26 15.73
N GLN A 105 -9.47 10.52 15.77
CA GLN A 105 -8.92 11.87 15.64
C GLN A 105 -8.83 12.34 14.19
N THR A 106 -8.50 11.44 13.27
CA THR A 106 -8.21 11.79 11.87
C THR A 106 -9.26 11.31 10.87
N LYS A 107 -10.20 10.46 11.29
CA LYS A 107 -11.13 9.72 10.43
C LYS A 107 -10.45 8.78 9.41
N MET A 108 -9.15 8.56 9.55
CA MET A 108 -8.39 7.64 8.71
C MET A 108 -8.43 6.23 9.28
N LYS A 109 -8.82 5.26 8.46
CA LYS A 109 -8.81 3.84 8.82
C LYS A 109 -7.44 3.24 8.51
N ILE A 110 -6.76 2.78 9.54
CA ILE A 110 -5.48 2.07 9.41
C ILE A 110 -5.66 0.65 9.95
N ASP A 111 -5.38 -0.37 9.13
CA ASP A 111 -5.37 -1.75 9.62
C ASP A 111 -4.16 -1.95 10.56
N LYS A 112 -4.41 -2.58 11.70
CA LYS A 112 -3.38 -2.95 12.70
C LYS A 112 -2.19 -3.72 12.12
N LYS A 113 -2.36 -4.42 10.99
CA LYS A 113 -1.27 -5.11 10.28
C LYS A 113 -0.20 -4.15 9.76
N HIS A 114 -0.57 -2.90 9.49
CA HIS A 114 0.35 -1.85 9.05
C HIS A 114 1.13 -1.22 10.20
N LEU A 115 0.69 -1.41 11.44
CA LEU A 115 1.34 -0.86 12.62
C LEU A 115 2.43 -1.81 13.13
N GLU A 116 3.60 -1.27 13.43
CA GLU A 116 4.72 -1.97 14.05
C GLU A 116 5.12 -1.24 15.34
N ILE A 117 4.96 -1.96 16.45
CA ILE A 117 5.35 -1.52 17.78
C ILE A 117 6.61 -2.33 18.14
N PRO A 118 7.81 -1.75 18.04
CA PRO A 118 9.06 -2.50 18.26
C PRO A 118 9.22 -2.94 19.72
N VAL A 119 8.73 -2.12 20.66
CA VAL A 119 8.78 -2.39 22.10
C VAL A 119 7.40 -2.20 22.68
N ALA A 120 6.91 -3.19 23.43
CA ALA A 120 5.60 -3.12 24.08
C ALA A 120 5.54 -1.91 25.03
N ILE A 121 4.54 -1.05 24.83
CA ILE A 121 4.35 0.18 25.60
C ILE A 121 3.65 -0.15 26.91
N LYS A 122 4.41 -0.19 28.01
CA LYS A 122 3.95 -0.57 29.37
C LYS A 122 4.14 0.53 30.42
N HIS A 123 4.61 1.70 30.03
CA HIS A 123 4.89 2.81 30.92
C HIS A 123 4.32 4.11 30.35
N LEU A 124 4.17 5.12 31.21
CA LEU A 124 3.91 6.49 30.77
C LEU A 124 5.10 7.06 29.98
N GLY A 125 4.82 7.99 29.07
CA GLY A 125 5.85 8.66 28.27
C GLY A 125 5.53 8.71 26.79
N GLN A 126 6.55 9.04 25.99
CA GLN A 126 6.44 9.19 24.55
C GLN A 126 7.11 8.03 23.83
N PHE A 127 6.43 7.48 22.83
CA PHE A 127 6.82 6.31 22.08
C PHE A 127 6.62 6.56 20.59
N GLN A 128 7.46 5.91 19.77
CA GLN A 128 7.36 5.96 18.32
C GLN A 128 6.83 4.64 17.78
N VAL A 129 5.84 4.74 16.90
CA VAL A 129 5.19 3.59 16.27
C VAL A 129 5.36 3.70 14.76
N LEU A 130 5.92 2.67 14.13
CA LEU A 130 6.12 2.66 12.69
C LEU A 130 4.82 2.24 12.00
N ILE A 131 4.45 2.94 10.93
CA ILE A 131 3.26 2.66 10.13
C ILE A 131 3.68 2.43 8.68
N LYS A 132 3.36 1.26 8.14
CA LYS A 132 3.63 0.85 6.75
C LYS A 132 2.40 1.06 5.88
N LEU A 133 2.35 2.17 5.14
CA LEU A 133 1.19 2.58 4.35
C LEU A 133 1.07 1.85 2.99
N GLY A 134 2.07 1.06 2.60
CA GLY A 134 2.11 0.37 1.31
C GLY A 134 2.94 1.13 0.27
N HIS A 135 3.19 0.52 -0.89
CA HIS A 135 3.99 1.13 -1.98
C HIS A 135 5.40 1.60 -1.55
N GLY A 136 5.98 0.96 -0.53
CA GLY A 136 7.27 1.38 0.06
C GLY A 136 7.21 2.64 0.92
N ILE A 137 6.02 3.20 1.17
CA ILE A 137 5.80 4.42 1.96
C ILE A 137 5.63 4.03 3.43
N HIS A 138 6.56 4.50 4.27
CA HIS A 138 6.51 4.34 5.72
C HIS A 138 6.48 5.71 6.42
N THR A 139 5.88 5.73 7.61
CA THR A 139 5.82 6.90 8.49
C THR A 139 5.96 6.49 9.95
N THR A 140 6.37 7.43 10.82
CA THR A 140 6.46 7.21 12.27
C THR A 140 5.44 8.10 12.97
N LEU A 141 4.61 7.48 13.81
CA LEU A 141 3.63 8.17 14.65
C LEU A 141 4.18 8.35 16.06
N ASN A 142 4.06 9.58 16.58
CA ASN A 142 4.38 9.88 17.97
C ASN A 142 3.16 9.59 18.86
N VAL A 143 3.33 8.71 19.84
CA VAL A 143 2.30 8.30 20.79
C VAL A 143 2.73 8.73 22.19
N GLU A 144 1.92 9.55 22.85
CA GLU A 144 2.12 9.96 24.24
C GLU A 144 1.11 9.26 25.13
N VAL A 145 1.60 8.53 26.13
CA VAL A 145 0.75 7.84 27.10
C VAL A 145 0.69 8.65 28.40
N LYS A 146 -0.53 9.01 28.80
CA LYS A 146 -0.83 9.76 30.04
C LYS A 146 -1.65 8.92 31.01
N ALA A 147 -1.48 9.22 32.29
CA ALA A 147 -2.31 8.63 33.33
C ALA A 147 -3.77 9.05 33.14
N GLN A 148 -4.67 8.07 33.18
CA GLN A 148 -6.10 8.31 33.30
C GLN A 148 -6.40 8.59 34.78
N GLY A 149 -6.85 9.81 35.07
CA GLY A 149 -7.31 10.22 36.39
C GLY A 149 -8.52 9.44 36.88
#